data_AF-A0A101UU23-F1
#
_entry.id   AF-A0A101UU23-F1
#
_cell.length_a   1.000
_cell.length_b   1.000
_cell.length_c   1.000
_cell.angle_alpha   90.00
_cell.angle_beta   90.00
_cell.angle_gamma   90.00
#
_symmetry.space_group_name_H-M   'P 1'
#
loop_
_entity.id
_entity.type
_entity.pdbx_description
1 polymer ?
#
loop_
_entity_poly.entity_id
_entity_poly.type
_entity_poly.pdbx_seq_one_letter_code
_entity_poly.pdbx_strand_id
1 'polypeptide(L)' 'MSGDVFGAIAAFLVELRKDPVPQDALPVPGRPDWYSAPLIRDLGLVEYHVGDTQPGQDDPDPGPDIFVARILRADVPDF' A
#
# COMPACT_ATOMS: atom_id res chain seq x y z
N MET A 1 11.78 13.78 -15.78
CA MET A 1 11.62 14.06 -14.33
C MET A 1 11.14 12.77 -13.70
N SER A 2 11.97 12.07 -12.92
CA SER A 2 11.44 10.98 -12.09
C SER A 2 10.47 11.63 -11.11
N GLY A 3 9.17 11.40 -11.29
CA GLY A 3 8.20 11.69 -10.23
C GLY A 3 8.71 10.98 -8.99
N ASP A 4 8.90 11.74 -7.90
CA ASP A 4 9.58 11.23 -6.71
C ASP A 4 8.84 10.00 -6.17
N VAL A 5 9.44 8.82 -6.36
CA VAL A 5 8.88 7.52 -5.95
C VAL A 5 8.60 7.52 -4.46
N PHE A 6 9.43 8.21 -3.68
CA PHE A 6 9.20 8.37 -2.25
C PHE A 6 7.90 9.14 -1.97
N GLY A 7 7.68 10.25 -2.67
CA GLY A 7 6.44 11.03 -2.55
C GLY A 7 5.19 10.24 -2.95
N ALA A 8 5.29 9.41 -4.00
CA ALA A 8 4.19 8.54 -4.42
C ALA A 8 3.85 7.48 -3.35
N ILE A 9 4.86 6.85 -2.74
CA ILE A 9 4.66 5.88 -1.66
C ILE A 9 4.07 6.55 -0.43
N ALA A 10 4.58 7.72 -0.04
CA ALA A 10 4.08 8.46 1.11
C ALA A 10 2.61 8.86 0.92
N ALA A 11 2.24 9.35 -0.27
CA ALA A 11 0.84 9.67 -0.59
C ALA A 11 -0.06 8.43 -0.49
N PHE A 12 0.39 7.30 -1.04
CA PHE A 12 -0.33 6.03 -0.97
C PHE A 12 -0.54 5.56 0.48
N LEU A 13 0.49 5.62 1.33
CA LEU A 13 0.36 5.24 2.76
C LEU A 13 -0.63 6.15 3.52
N VAL A 14 -0.66 7.45 3.21
CA VAL A 14 -1.64 8.39 3.79
C VAL A 14 -3.06 8.08 3.34
N GLU A 15 -3.24 7.61 2.12
CA GLU A 15 -4.53 7.17 1.60
C GLU A 15 -5.00 5.88 2.30
N LEU A 16 -4.12 4.88 2.43
CA LEU A 16 -4.43 3.63 3.11
C LEU A 16 -4.83 3.82 4.59
N ARG A 17 -4.25 4.82 5.27
CA ARG A 17 -4.67 5.20 6.64
C ARG A 17 -6.15 5.62 6.71
N LYS A 18 -6.70 6.19 5.64
CA LYS A 18 -8.10 6.66 5.58
C LYS A 18 -9.04 5.57 5.05
N ASP A 19 -8.59 4.85 4.02
CA ASP A 19 -9.30 3.74 3.41
C ASP A 19 -8.31 2.59 3.16
N PRO A 20 -8.28 1.56 4.02
CA PRO A 20 -7.29 0.49 3.96
C PRO A 20 -7.45 -0.41 2.75
N VAL A 21 -8.63 -0.42 2.14
CA VAL A 21 -8.96 -1.20 0.95
C VAL A 21 -9.65 -0.26 -0.04
N PRO A 22 -8.87 0.64 -0.69
CA PRO A 22 -9.40 1.57 -1.66
C PRO A 22 -10.02 0.83 -2.85
N GLN A 23 -10.90 1.50 -3.60
CA GLN A 23 -11.71 0.88 -4.65
C GLN A 23 -10.89 0.14 -5.73
N ASP A 24 -9.67 0.60 -6.00
CA ASP A 24 -8.75 0.03 -6.99
C ASP A 24 -7.82 -1.06 -6.42
N ALA A 25 -7.90 -1.36 -5.12
CA ALA A 25 -7.21 -2.48 -4.51
C ALA A 25 -7.86 -3.81 -4.89
N LEU A 26 -7.04 -4.77 -5.30
CA LEU A 26 -7.43 -6.12 -5.68
C LEU A 26 -6.90 -7.14 -4.66
N PRO A 27 -7.72 -8.08 -4.18
CA PRO A 27 -7.26 -9.11 -3.25
C PRO A 27 -6.22 -10.02 -3.92
N VAL A 28 -5.18 -10.39 -3.17
CA VAL A 28 -4.15 -11.32 -3.65
C VAL A 28 -4.62 -12.77 -3.49
N PRO A 29 -4.72 -13.55 -4.59
CA PRO A 29 -5.21 -14.93 -4.51
C PRO A 29 -4.37 -15.80 -3.56
N GLY A 30 -5.04 -16.51 -2.65
CA GLY A 30 -4.39 -17.41 -1.69
C GLY A 30 -3.68 -16.72 -0.52
N ARG A 31 -3.78 -15.39 -0.40
CA ARG A 31 -3.26 -14.63 0.74
C ARG A 31 -4.39 -13.78 1.36
N PRO A 32 -5.05 -14.28 2.42
CA PRO A 32 -6.08 -13.51 3.13
C PRO A 32 -5.52 -12.17 3.62
N ASP A 33 -6.30 -11.10 3.48
CA ASP A 33 -5.97 -9.73 3.95
C ASP A 33 -4.76 -9.08 3.24
N TRP A 34 -4.35 -9.63 2.10
CA TRP A 34 -3.38 -9.04 1.19
C TRP A 34 -4.06 -8.42 -0.02
N TYR A 35 -3.56 -7.26 -0.43
CA TYR A 35 -4.09 -6.48 -1.53
C TYR A 35 -2.97 -6.00 -2.46
N SER A 36 -3.31 -5.85 -3.74
CA SER A 36 -2.50 -5.21 -4.77
C SER A 36 -3.20 -3.94 -5.23
N ALA A 37 -2.53 -2.80 -5.21
CA ALA A 37 -3.08 -1.53 -5.69
C ALA A 37 -2.07 -0.81 -6.60
N PRO A 38 -2.55 -0.04 -7.59
CA PRO A 38 -1.67 0.76 -8.43
C PRO A 38 -1.04 1.91 -7.62
N LEU A 39 0.25 2.16 -7.84
CA LEU A 39 0.90 3.38 -7.37
C LEU A 39 0.61 4.50 -8.37
N ILE A 40 0.35 5.72 -7.87
CA ILE A 40 -0.03 6.86 -8.71
C ILE A 40 0.90 7.04 -9.93
N ARG A 41 0.37 7.59 -11.03
CA ARG A 41 1.12 7.94 -12.25
C ARG A 41 1.78 6.74 -12.96
N ASP A 42 1.13 5.57 -12.90
CA ASP A 42 1.63 4.33 -13.52
C ASP A 42 3.06 3.98 -13.08
N LEU A 43 3.47 4.45 -11.88
CA LEU A 43 4.82 4.21 -11.38
C LEU A 43 5.03 2.75 -11.00
N GLY A 44 3.96 2.02 -10.71
CA GLY A 44 4.05 0.62 -10.30
C GLY A 44 2.80 0.04 -9.66
N LEU A 45 2.97 -1.14 -9.08
CA LEU A 45 2.02 -1.85 -8.23
C LEU A 45 2.60 -2.00 -6.82
N VAL A 46 1.74 -1.91 -5.81
CA VAL A 46 2.10 -2.13 -4.41
C VAL A 46 1.32 -3.33 -3.89
N GLU A 47 2.03 -4.31 -3.32
CA GLU A 47 1.41 -5.37 -2.52
C GLU A 47 1.55 -5.04 -1.04
N TYR A 48 0.43 -5.05 -0.32
CA TYR A 48 0.38 -4.72 1.09
C TYR A 48 -0.60 -5.62 1.84
N HIS A 49 -0.40 -5.73 3.15
CA HIS A 49 -1.23 -6.49 4.07
C HIS A 49 -1.94 -5.54 5.04
N VAL A 50 -3.21 -5.80 5.29
CA VAL A 50 -4.01 -5.10 6.31
C VAL A 50 -4.18 -6.05 7.49
N GLY A 51 -3.55 -5.75 8.62
CA GLY A 51 -3.61 -6.60 9.82
C GLY A 51 -4.68 -6.18 10.81
N ASP A 52 -5.07 -7.12 11.68
CA ASP A 52 -6.06 -6.94 12.76
C ASP A 52 -5.47 -6.37 14.07
N THR A 53 -4.15 -6.26 14.19
CA THR A 53 -3.48 -5.90 15.46
C THR A 53 -3.19 -4.40 15.56
N GLN A 54 -3.41 -3.86 16.76
CA GLN A 54 -3.15 -2.45 17.14
C GLN A 54 -1.69 -2.28 17.61
N PRO A 55 -0.94 -1.28 17.11
CA PRO A 55 0.23 -0.75 17.79
C PRO A 55 -0.01 0.70 18.17
N GLY A 56 -0.25 0.91 19.47
CA GLY A 56 -0.58 2.19 20.04
C GLY A 56 -1.77 2.07 20.96
N GLN A 57 -1.62 1.36 22.08
CA GLN A 57 -2.59 1.47 23.18
C GLN A 57 -2.68 2.92 23.72
N ASP A 58 -1.74 3.78 23.31
CA ASP A 58 -1.65 5.21 23.61
C ASP A 58 -1.71 6.12 22.34
N ASP A 59 -1.95 5.59 21.13
CA ASP A 59 -2.14 6.44 19.93
C ASP A 59 -3.61 6.88 19.85
N PRO A 60 -3.92 8.20 19.87
CA PRO A 60 -5.29 8.69 19.77
C PRO A 60 -5.97 8.36 18.44
N ASP A 61 -5.24 7.88 17.42
CA ASP A 61 -5.79 7.45 16.14
C ASP A 61 -5.15 6.12 15.69
N PRO A 62 -5.57 4.97 16.28
CA PRO A 62 -5.05 3.66 15.97
C PRO A 62 -5.66 3.19 14.63
N GLY A 63 -5.25 3.85 13.55
CA GLY A 63 -5.55 3.39 12.20
C GLY A 63 -5.07 1.95 11.98
N PRO A 64 -5.56 1.28 10.93
CA PRO A 64 -5.23 -0.12 10.68
C PRO A 64 -3.74 -0.31 10.39
N ASP A 65 -3.25 -1.48 10.79
CA ASP A 65 -1.87 -1.88 10.54
C ASP A 65 -1.67 -2.23 9.08
N ILE A 66 -1.00 -1.32 8.36
CA ILE A 66 -0.68 -1.47 6.95
C ILE A 66 0.79 -1.85 6.82
N PHE A 67 1.05 -3.05 6.32
CA PHE A 67 2.40 -3.51 6.00
C PHE A 67 2.59 -3.55 4.48
N VAL A 68 3.47 -2.69 3.95
CA VAL A 68 3.85 -2.72 2.53
C VAL A 68 4.98 -3.73 2.33
N ALA A 69 4.71 -4.79 1.57
CA ALA A 69 5.65 -5.88 1.36
C ALA A 69 6.51 -5.70 0.12
N ARG A 70 5.94 -5.14 -0.96
CA ARG A 70 6.61 -5.04 -2.25
C ARG A 70 6.10 -3.86 -3.06
N ILE A 71 7.02 -3.22 -3.77
CA ILE A 71 6.73 -2.22 -4.80
C ILE A 71 7.35 -2.72 -6.11
N LEU A 72 6.51 -2.92 -7.10
CA LEU A 72 6.85 -3.32 -8.46
C LEU A 72 6.81 -2.08 -9.34
N ARG A 73 7.93 -1.57 -9.84
CA ARG A 73 7.87 -0.44 -10.77
C ARG A 73 7.55 -0.90 -12.18
N ALA A 74 6.75 -0.11 -12.88
CA ALA A 74 6.41 -0.36 -14.29
C ALA A 74 7.58 -0.09 -15.26
N ASP A 75 8.63 0.61 -14.82
CA ASP A 75 9.80 0.98 -15.65
C ASP A 75 10.92 -0.08 -15.66
N VAL A 76 10.79 -1.15 -14.86
CA VAL A 76 11.79 -2.22 -14.79
C VAL A 76 11.22 -3.48 -15.45
N PRO A 77 11.80 -3.96 -16.57
CA PRO A 77 11.43 -5.26 -17.13
C PRO A 77 11.69 -6.35 -16.10
N ASP A 78 10.75 -7.28 -15.92
CA ASP A 78 10.90 -8.45 -15.06
C ASP A 78 12.19 -9.21 -15.43
N PHE A 79 13.15 -9.30 -14.50
CA PHE A 79 14.36 -10.13 -14.59
C PHE A 79 14.20 -11.40 -13.78
#